data_AF-A0A8C1MZT3-F1
#
_entry.id   AF-A0A8C1MZT3-F1
#
_cell.length_a   1.000
_cell.length_b   1.000
_cell.length_c   1.000
_cell.angle_alpha   90.00
_cell.angle_beta   90.00
_cell.angle_gamma   90.00
#
_symmetry.space_group_name_H-M   'P 1'
#
loop_
_entity.id
_entity.type
_entity.pdbx_description
1 polymer ?
#
loop_
_entity_poly.entity_id
_entity_poly.type
_entity_poly.pdbx_seq_one_letter_code
_entity_poly.pdbx_strand_id
1 'polypeptide(L)'
;MVKINDDFIEIHGKHDERQDEHGTVAREFYRKYKIPAGVDPSAITASLSSDGVLTICTPRHMLDIPERNISITCGEKPPAQK
;
A
#
# COMPACT_ATOMS: atom_id res chain seq x y z
N MET A 1 -14.38 -4.07 6.07
CA MET A 1 -13.86 -5.44 5.88
C MET A 1 -12.46 -5.35 5.28
N VAL A 2 -11.53 -6.17 5.78
CA VAL A 2 -10.17 -6.32 5.22
C VAL A 2 -10.02 -7.77 4.78
N LYS A 3 -9.49 -7.99 3.58
CA LYS A 3 -9.20 -9.31 3.00
C LYS A 3 -7.77 -9.34 2.48
N ILE A 4 -7.14 -10.50 2.57
CA ILE A 4 -5.82 -10.75 2.02
C ILE A 4 -5.98 -11.83 0.97
N ASN A 5 -5.69 -11.48 -0.29
CA ASN A 5 -5.79 -12.38 -1.44
C ASN A 5 -4.43 -12.39 -2.14
N ASP A 6 -3.77 -13.55 -2.14
CA ASP A 6 -2.44 -13.75 -2.71
C ASP A 6 -1.46 -12.61 -2.33
N ASP A 7 -1.20 -11.71 -3.27
CA ASP A 7 -0.25 -10.59 -3.14
C ASP A 7 -0.91 -9.25 -2.78
N PHE A 8 -2.20 -9.22 -2.40
CA PHE A 8 -2.95 -7.98 -2.20
C PHE A 8 -3.73 -7.93 -0.90
N ILE A 9 -3.74 -6.73 -0.32
CA ILE A 9 -4.65 -6.33 0.74
C ILE A 9 -5.81 -5.59 0.10
N GLU A 10 -7.03 -6.10 0.29
CA GLU A 10 -8.28 -5.50 -0.19
C GLU A 10 -9.08 -4.97 0.99
N ILE A 11 -9.40 -3.68 0.94
CA ILE A 11 -10.14 -2.98 1.99
C ILE A 11 -11.46 -2.52 1.38
N HIS A 12 -12.55 -2.95 2.00
CA HIS A 12 -13.90 -2.52 1.66
C HIS A 12 -14.50 -1.81 2.88
N GLY A 13 -14.70 -0.50 2.77
CA GLY A 13 -15.38 0.30 3.76
C GLY A 13 -16.75 0.70 3.26
N LYS A 14 -17.80 0.37 4.02
CA LYS A 14 -19.17 0.79 3.74
C LYS A 14 -19.71 1.57 4.93
N HIS A 15 -20.17 2.77 4.65
CA HIS A 15 -20.96 3.61 5.54
C HIS A 15 -22.37 3.63 4.99
N ASP A 16 -23.28 2.97 5.70
CA ASP A 16 -24.69 2.91 5.32
C ASP A 16 -25.34 4.28 5.35
N GLU A 17 -26.50 4.37 4.71
CA GLU A 17 -27.28 5.59 4.58
C GLU A 17 -27.61 6.18 5.96
N ARG A 18 -27.08 7.38 6.24
CA ARG A 18 -27.33 8.14 7.46
C ARG A 18 -27.94 9.49 7.11
N GLN A 19 -29.00 9.83 7.83
CA GLN A 19 -29.62 11.15 7.75
C GLN A 19 -28.74 12.19 8.46
N ASP A 20 -28.43 13.28 7.78
CA ASP A 20 -27.75 14.45 8.32
C ASP A 20 -28.61 15.71 8.12
N GLU A 21 -28.08 16.87 8.50
CA GLU A 21 -28.81 18.16 8.41
C GLU A 21 -29.20 18.56 6.97
N HIS A 22 -28.60 17.94 5.95
CA HIS A 22 -28.78 18.31 4.54
C HIS A 22 -29.37 17.20 3.67
N GLY A 23 -29.67 16.02 4.23
CA GLY A 23 -30.29 14.92 3.51
C GLY A 23 -29.82 13.57 4.02
N THR A 24 -29.65 12.62 3.11
CA THR A 24 -29.08 11.31 3.43
C THR A 24 -27.74 11.12 2.74
N VAL A 25 -26.78 10.57 3.47
CA VAL A 25 -25.43 10.30 2.98
C VAL A 25 -25.10 8.84 3.19
N ALA A 26 -24.70 8.19 2.10
CA ALA A 26 -24.07 6.88 2.09
C ALA A 26 -22.69 7.01 1.44
N ARG A 27 -21.71 6.26 1.93
CA ARG A 27 -20.36 6.26 1.36
C ARG A 27 -19.83 4.84 1.30
N GLU A 28 -19.17 4.50 0.21
CA GLU A 28 -18.51 3.20 0.04
C GLU A 28 -17.16 3.42 -0.62
N PHE A 29 -16.14 2.70 -0.15
CA PHE A 29 -14.82 2.74 -0.76
C PHE A 29 -14.19 1.36 -0.84
N TYR A 30 -13.42 1.18 -1.91
CA TYR A 30 -12.60 0.01 -2.16
C TYR A 30 -11.16 0.47 -2.35
N ARG A 31 -10.25 -0.10 -1.58
CA ARG A 31 -8.80 0.13 -1.73
C ARG A 31 -8.10 -1.20 -1.88
N LYS A 32 -7.14 -1.27 -2.80
CA LYS A 32 -6.32 -2.45 -3.06
C LYS A 32 -4.85 -2.06 -3.00
N TYR A 33 -4.08 -2.73 -2.15
CA TYR A 33 -2.66 -2.48 -1.96
C TYR A 33 -1.87 -3.75 -2.25
N LYS A 34 -0.80 -3.63 -3.03
CA LYS A 34 0.12 -4.75 -3.26
C LYS A 34 0.99 -4.96 -2.03
N ILE A 35 1.07 -6.20 -1.57
CA ILE A 35 1.95 -6.62 -0.48
C ILE A 35 3.40 -6.58 -0.99
N PRO A 36 4.32 -5.90 -0.27
CA PRO A 36 5.73 -5.94 -0.61
C PRO A 36 6.30 -7.36 -0.53
N ALA A 37 7.33 -7.65 -1.33
CA ALA A 37 8.06 -8.91 -1.22
C ALA A 37 8.70 -9.08 0.17
N GLY A 38 8.77 -10.32 0.66
CA GLY A 38 9.32 -10.67 1.98
C GLY A 38 8.38 -10.39 3.15
N VAL A 39 7.11 -10.13 2.88
CA VAL A 39 6.06 -10.04 3.90
C VAL A 39 5.30 -11.36 3.97
N ASP A 40 5.20 -11.93 5.16
CA ASP A 40 4.34 -13.08 5.43
C ASP A 40 2.88 -12.60 5.56
N PRO A 41 1.95 -13.03 4.67
CA PRO A 41 0.56 -12.64 4.74
C PRO A 41 -0.13 -13.00 6.05
N SER A 42 0.30 -14.08 6.72
CA SER A 42 -0.28 -14.53 7.98
C SER A 42 0.08 -13.65 9.17
N ALA A 43 1.16 -12.86 9.05
CA ALA A 43 1.62 -11.92 10.07
C ALA A 43 0.98 -10.53 9.94
N ILE A 44 0.15 -10.30 8.93
CA ILE A 44 -0.57 -9.03 8.73
C ILE A 44 -1.65 -8.89 9.80
N THR A 45 -1.67 -7.72 10.46
CA THR A 45 -2.66 -7.35 11.47
C THR A 45 -3.34 -6.04 11.09
N ALA A 46 -4.55 -5.82 11.57
CA ALA A 46 -5.32 -4.62 11.31
C ALA A 46 -5.96 -4.11 12.61
N SER A 47 -5.94 -2.79 12.82
CA SER A 47 -6.59 -2.12 13.94
C SER A 47 -7.31 -0.86 13.47
N LEU A 48 -8.49 -0.61 14.02
CA LEU A 48 -9.26 0.62 13.80
C LEU A 48 -9.24 1.42 15.09
N SER A 49 -8.68 2.63 15.04
CA SER A 49 -8.68 3.55 16.18
C SER A 49 -10.04 4.22 16.37
N SER A 50 -10.25 4.80 17.54
CA SER A 50 -11.50 5.49 17.90
C SER A 50 -11.79 6.74 17.08
N ASP A 51 -10.77 7.37 16.50
CA ASP A 51 -10.89 8.49 15.56
C ASP A 51 -11.14 8.05 14.11
N GLY A 52 -11.30 6.73 13.87
CA GLY A 52 -11.71 6.20 12.57
C GLY A 52 -10.57 5.91 11.59
N VAL A 53 -9.33 5.84 12.07
CA VAL A 53 -8.17 5.51 11.23
C VAL A 53 -7.92 3.99 11.24
N LEU A 54 -8.11 3.36 10.08
CA LEU A 54 -7.72 1.95 9.88
C LEU A 54 -6.20 1.88 9.63
N THR A 55 -5.50 1.18 10.51
CA THR A 55 -4.07 0.89 10.39
C THR A 55 -3.86 -0.59 10.08
N ILE A 56 -3.02 -0.88 9.07
CA ILE A 56 -2.65 -2.24 8.69
C ILE A 56 -1.13 -2.38 8.88
N CYS A 57 -0.72 -3.32 9.72
CA CYS A 57 0.66 -3.51 10.14
C CYS A 57 1.13 -4.92 9.82
N THR A 58 2.41 -5.06 9.48
CA THR A 58 3.07 -6.35 9.31
C THR A 58 4.54 -6.24 9.66
N PRO A 59 5.15 -7.23 10.33
CA PRO A 59 6.59 -7.31 10.41
C PRO A 59 7.15 -7.53 8.99
N ARG A 60 8.21 -6.81 8.64
CA ARG A 60 8.93 -6.98 7.38
C ARG A 60 10.33 -7.46 7.67
N HIS A 61 10.71 -8.60 7.11
CA HIS A 61 12.09 -9.08 7.20
C HIS A 61 12.94 -8.32 6.18
N MET A 62 13.93 -7.55 6.65
CA MET A 62 14.74 -6.65 5.82
C MET A 62 15.67 -7.37 4.82
N LEU A 63 15.78 -8.71 4.88
CA LEU A 63 16.73 -9.50 4.07
C LEU A 63 16.28 -9.75 2.62
N ASP A 64 15.04 -9.45 2.25
CA ASP A 64 14.46 -9.84 0.95
C ASP A 64 14.33 -8.68 -0.06
N ILE A 65 15.06 -7.58 0.12
CA ILE A 65 15.16 -6.56 -0.95
C ILE A 65 16.26 -7.05 -1.91
N PRO A 66 15.94 -7.47 -3.16
CA PRO A 66 16.98 -7.81 -4.11
C PRO A 66 17.82 -6.56 -4.36
N GLU A 67 19.11 -6.61 -4.00
CA GLU A 67 20.06 -5.55 -4.33
C GLU A 67 20.03 -5.28 -5.83
N ARG A 68 19.57 -4.09 -6.22
CA ARG A 68 19.56 -3.68 -7.62
C ARG A 68 20.86 -2.95 -7.92
N ASN A 69 21.87 -3.70 -8.35
CA ASN A 69 23.10 -3.11 -8.87
C ASN A 69 22.81 -2.43 -10.22
N ILE A 70 22.92 -1.10 -10.25
CA ILE A 70 22.83 -0.31 -11.49
C ILE A 70 24.27 0.06 -11.88
N SER A 71 24.72 -0.37 -13.05
CA SER A 71 26.03 0.00 -13.58
C SER A 71 26.06 1.48 -13.94
N ILE A 72 27.06 2.22 -13.41
CA ILE A 72 27.30 3.62 -13.78
C ILE A 72 28.13 3.62 -15.07
N THR A 73 27.54 4.09 -16.17
CA THR A 73 28.29 4.38 -17.41
C THR A 73 28.76 5.83 -17.39
N CYS A 74 30.08 6.04 -17.39
CA CYS A 74 30.65 7.36 -17.64
C CYS A 74 30.48 7.68 -19.13
N GLY A 75 29.65 8.66 -19.46
CA GLY A 75 29.50 9.13 -20.84
C GLY A 75 30.79 9.82 -21.28
N GLU A 76 31.55 9.20 -22.18
CA GLU A 76 32.62 9.89 -22.87
C GLU A 76 32.03 11.08 -23.63
N LYS A 77 32.43 12.30 -23.26
CA LYS A 77 32.13 13.49 -24.05
C LYS A 77 32.96 13.40 -25.34
N PRO A 78 32.36 13.46 -26.53
CA PRO A 78 33.12 13.38 -27.77
C PRO A 78 34.14 14.53 -27.83
N PRO A 79 35.36 14.29 -28.36
CA PRO A 79 36.41 15.28 -28.40
C PRO A 79 35.96 16.49 -29.21
N ALA A 80 36.06 17.68 -28.61
CA ALA A 80 35.79 18.93 -29.29
C ALA A 80 36.80 19.11 -30.43
N GLN A 81 36.34 18.99 -31.67
CA GLN A 81 37.11 19.40 -32.84
C GLN A 81 37.00 20.92 -33.00
N LYS A 82 38.10 21.65 -32.77
CA LYS A 82 38.54 22.75 -33.63
C LYS A 82 39.98 23.14 -33.36
#